data_AF-A0A522B2S5-F1
#
_entry.id   AF-A0A522B2S5-F1
#
_cell.length_a   1.000
_cell.length_b   1.000
_cell.length_c   1.000
_cell.angle_alpha   90.00
_cell.angle_beta   90.00
_cell.angle_gamma   90.00
#
_symmetry.space_group_name_H-M   'P 1'
#
loop_
_entity.id
_entity.type
_entity.pdbx_description
1 polymer ?
#
loop_
_entity_poly.entity_id
_entity_poly.type
_entity_poly.pdbx_seq_one_letter_code
_entity_poly.pdbx_strand_id
1 'polypeptide(L)'
;MFAAAVAACLLTGVMAERAFADIPATRIVIEPPVAHPGDQVTIHGAYLWTDSHVVISIVGRAGASRTIGSATTFGDGSLEANARVPSDMPDGRFRVVVTSEAGDFVDVELVVEAPFPVIPAFSVLGGVMAALFVARSMWHRRAAGRHPPAG
;
A
#
# COMPACT_ATOMS: atom_id res chain seq x y z
N MET A 1 78.23 35.37 24.61
CA MET A 1 77.21 36.39 24.92
C MET A 1 75.94 36.02 24.16
N PHE A 2 74.85 35.73 24.88
CA PHE A 2 73.42 35.64 24.51
C PHE A 2 73.03 34.86 23.22
N ALA A 3 72.43 33.66 23.26
CA ALA A 3 71.07 33.30 23.70
C ALA A 3 69.94 34.03 22.94
N ALA A 4 69.25 33.34 22.02
CA ALA A 4 67.80 33.45 21.80
C ALA A 4 67.32 32.36 20.82
N ALA A 5 66.51 31.44 21.34
CA ALA A 5 65.71 30.48 20.60
C ALA A 5 64.50 31.17 19.97
N VAL A 6 64.09 30.77 18.77
CA VAL A 6 62.68 30.86 18.35
C VAL A 6 62.32 29.58 17.61
N ALA A 7 61.65 28.69 18.34
CA ALA A 7 60.91 27.57 17.80
C ALA A 7 59.71 28.14 17.01
N ALA A 8 59.71 27.97 15.69
CA ALA A 8 58.52 28.23 14.88
C ALA A 8 57.61 27.00 14.98
N CYS A 9 56.53 27.19 15.73
CA CYS A 9 55.45 26.24 15.96
C CYS A 9 54.97 25.53 14.69
N LEU A 10 55.00 24.20 14.76
CA LEU A 10 54.09 23.29 14.05
C LEU A 10 52.66 23.61 14.50
N LEU A 11 52.00 24.57 13.85
CA LEU A 11 50.58 24.87 14.05
C LEU A 11 49.75 23.99 13.10
N THR A 12 49.39 22.82 13.61
CA THR A 12 48.02 22.26 13.58
C THR A 12 47.05 22.93 12.59
N GLY A 13 47.08 22.48 11.34
CA GLY A 13 45.98 22.66 10.38
C GLY A 13 45.03 21.46 10.38
N VAL A 14 44.68 20.94 11.57
CA VAL A 14 43.65 19.89 11.75
C VAL A 14 42.52 20.51 12.55
N MET A 15 41.71 21.37 11.91
CA MET A 15 40.43 21.88 12.45
C MET A 15 39.49 22.29 11.30
N ALA A 16 39.33 21.42 10.31
CA ALA A 16 38.25 21.53 9.33
C ALA A 16 37.47 20.21 9.22
N GLU A 17 37.40 19.44 10.31
CA GLU A 17 36.29 18.53 10.53
C GLU A 17 35.15 19.40 11.08
N ARG A 18 34.64 20.31 10.24
CA ARG A 18 33.27 20.78 10.40
C ARG A 18 32.49 19.48 10.46
N ALA A 19 31.93 19.18 11.63
CA ALA A 19 30.84 18.26 11.76
C ALA A 19 29.93 18.51 10.56
N PHE A 20 29.96 17.60 9.60
CA PHE A 20 28.90 17.45 8.63
C PHE A 20 27.75 16.93 9.48
N ALA A 21 27.15 17.86 10.22
CA ALA A 21 26.13 17.61 11.19
C ALA A 21 25.00 16.97 10.41
N ASP A 22 24.84 15.66 10.65
CA ASP A 22 23.66 14.84 10.43
C ASP A 22 22.59 15.58 9.61
N ILE A 23 22.82 15.72 8.30
CA ILE A 23 21.83 16.34 7.42
C ILE A 23 20.71 15.30 7.36
N PRO A 24 19.51 15.62 7.86
CA PRO A 24 18.45 14.65 7.88
C PRO A 24 18.15 14.22 6.45
N ALA A 25 18.26 12.92 6.19
CA ALA A 25 18.01 12.37 4.87
C ALA A 25 16.53 12.54 4.51
N THR A 26 16.27 13.00 3.30
CA THR A 26 14.92 13.00 2.72
C THR A 26 14.31 11.61 2.83
N ARG A 27 13.10 11.54 3.38
CA ARG A 27 12.43 10.27 3.66
C ARG A 27 10.96 10.38 3.31
N ILE A 28 10.44 9.33 2.67
CA ILE A 28 9.01 9.10 2.53
C ILE A 28 8.65 7.70 3.05
N VAL A 29 7.43 7.56 3.55
CA VAL A 29 6.86 6.33 4.10
C VAL A 29 5.41 6.23 3.64
N ILE A 30 4.92 5.00 3.43
CA ILE A 30 3.53 4.74 3.09
C ILE A 30 2.91 3.83 4.13
N GLU A 31 1.70 4.21 4.56
CA GLU A 31 0.92 3.49 5.53
C GLU A 31 -0.48 3.17 4.96
N PRO A 32 -0.88 1.89 4.88
CA PRO A 32 -0.06 0.68 5.11
C PRO A 32 0.98 0.44 3.98
N PRO A 33 2.10 -0.26 4.27
CA PRO A 33 3.11 -0.62 3.26
C PRO A 33 2.65 -1.77 2.32
N VAL A 34 1.55 -2.44 2.68
CA VAL A 34 0.86 -3.46 1.89
C VAL A 34 -0.60 -3.01 1.73
N ALA A 35 -1.09 -2.95 0.51
CA ALA A 35 -2.44 -2.49 0.19
C ALA A 35 -3.11 -3.40 -0.84
N HIS A 36 -4.44 -3.35 -0.94
CA HIS A 36 -5.20 -4.01 -2.00
C HIS A 36 -5.60 -2.99 -3.08
N PRO A 37 -5.92 -3.44 -4.30
CA PRO A 37 -6.53 -2.59 -5.31
C PRO A 37 -7.78 -1.88 -4.78
N GLY A 38 -7.81 -0.56 -4.92
CA GLY A 38 -8.90 0.29 -4.43
C GLY A 38 -8.72 0.83 -3.00
N ASP A 39 -7.73 0.34 -2.25
CA ASP A 39 -7.47 0.80 -0.88
C ASP A 39 -6.98 2.25 -0.84
N GLN A 40 -7.21 2.90 0.30
CA GLN A 40 -6.67 4.22 0.60
C GLN A 40 -5.37 4.04 1.39
N VAL A 41 -4.34 4.77 0.98
CA VAL A 41 -3.03 4.81 1.63
C VAL A 41 -2.69 6.25 2.01
N THR A 42 -1.93 6.40 3.10
CA THR A 42 -1.40 7.68 3.55
C THR A 42 0.10 7.71 3.31
N ILE A 43 0.58 8.79 2.73
CA ILE A 43 1.97 9.02 2.39
C ILE A 43 2.50 10.11 3.31
N HIS A 44 3.51 9.76 4.09
CA HIS A 44 4.22 10.67 4.98
C HIS A 44 5.59 10.99 4.41
N GLY A 45 5.96 12.25 4.38
CA GLY A 45 7.27 12.72 3.93
C GLY A 45 7.92 13.67 4.94
N ALA A 46 9.24 13.65 5.00
CA ALA A 46 10.04 14.54 5.82
C ALA A 46 11.28 14.99 5.06
N TYR A 47 11.70 16.25 5.29
CA TYR A 47 12.87 16.86 4.66
C TYR A 47 12.80 16.82 3.13
N LEU A 48 11.60 17.06 2.59
CA LEU A 48 11.33 17.24 1.17
C LEU A 48 11.55 18.72 0.77
N TRP A 49 11.09 19.06 -0.43
CA TRP A 49 10.92 20.44 -0.87
C TRP A 49 9.92 21.17 0.01
N THR A 50 10.11 22.46 0.24
CA THR A 50 9.23 23.31 1.06
C THR A 50 8.22 24.05 0.18
N ASP A 51 6.96 24.14 0.63
CA ASP A 51 5.89 24.88 -0.06
C ASP A 51 5.75 24.53 -1.55
N SER A 52 6.01 23.26 -1.90
CA SER A 52 6.06 22.80 -3.28
C SER A 52 4.85 21.93 -3.59
N HIS A 53 4.21 22.19 -4.72
CA HIS A 53 3.21 21.28 -5.25
C HIS A 53 3.90 20.00 -5.76
N VAL A 54 3.36 18.85 -5.37
CA VAL A 54 3.91 17.54 -5.71
C VAL A 54 2.86 16.66 -6.35
N VAL A 55 3.29 15.85 -7.32
CA VAL A 55 2.48 14.84 -7.97
C VAL A 55 2.91 13.47 -7.45
N ILE A 56 1.92 12.67 -7.06
CA ILE A 56 2.12 11.33 -6.51
C ILE A 56 1.70 10.33 -7.58
N SER A 57 2.64 9.50 -8.02
CA SER A 57 2.42 8.50 -9.05
C SER A 57 2.84 7.13 -8.59
N ILE A 58 2.12 6.10 -9.04
CA ILE A 58 2.53 4.71 -8.88
C ILE A 58 3.16 4.21 -10.16
N VAL A 59 4.32 3.56 -10.05
CA VAL A 59 5.15 3.11 -11.17
C VAL A 59 5.35 1.60 -11.05
N GLY A 60 4.93 0.88 -12.09
CA GLY A 60 5.13 -0.57 -12.22
C GLY A 60 6.49 -0.93 -12.81
N ARG A 61 6.84 -2.23 -12.75
CA ARG A 61 8.13 -2.76 -13.25
C ARG A 61 8.40 -2.46 -14.73
N ALA A 62 7.36 -2.38 -15.55
CA ALA A 62 7.46 -2.08 -16.98
C ALA A 62 7.65 -0.57 -17.28
N GLY A 63 7.77 0.28 -16.26
CA GLY A 63 7.87 1.74 -16.41
C GLY A 63 6.53 2.44 -16.62
N ALA A 64 5.43 1.70 -16.68
CA ALA A 64 4.09 2.29 -16.71
C ALA A 64 3.82 3.03 -15.40
N SER A 65 3.48 4.31 -15.50
CA SER A 65 3.16 5.18 -14.37
C SER A 65 1.70 5.64 -14.41
N ARG A 66 1.06 5.76 -13.26
CA ARG A 66 -0.27 6.36 -13.11
C ARG A 66 -0.29 7.32 -11.93
N THR A 67 -0.80 8.52 -12.13
CA THR A 67 -1.00 9.49 -11.05
C THR A 67 -2.14 9.03 -10.14
N ILE A 68 -1.88 9.02 -8.83
CA ILE A 68 -2.82 8.57 -7.78
C ILE A 68 -3.20 9.70 -6.80
N GLY A 69 -2.53 10.84 -6.89
CA GLY A 69 -2.84 12.03 -6.12
C GLY A 69 -1.88 13.19 -6.38
N SER A 70 -2.16 14.31 -5.73
CA SER A 70 -1.26 15.45 -5.61
C SER A 70 -1.45 16.10 -4.25
N ALA A 71 -0.45 16.85 -3.81
CA ALA A 71 -0.46 17.53 -2.53
C ALA A 71 0.50 18.73 -2.57
N THR A 72 0.57 19.47 -1.47
CA THR A 72 1.55 20.53 -1.28
C THR A 72 2.35 20.18 -0.04
N THR A 73 3.68 20.20 -0.16
CA THR A 73 4.55 20.05 1.00
C THR A 73 4.45 21.28 1.89
N PHE A 74 4.60 21.09 3.20
CA PHE A 74 4.59 22.19 4.14
C PHE A 74 5.93 22.96 4.13
N GLY A 75 5.96 24.16 4.71
CA GLY A 75 7.16 25.01 4.77
C GLY A 75 8.34 24.40 5.55
N ASP A 76 8.11 23.33 6.32
CA ASP A 76 9.15 22.54 7.00
C ASP A 76 9.64 21.33 6.17
N GLY A 77 9.13 21.17 4.95
CA GLY A 77 9.44 20.05 4.07
C GLY A 77 8.74 18.74 4.46
N SER A 78 7.74 18.80 5.35
CA SER A 78 6.88 17.65 5.62
C SER A 78 5.81 17.48 4.53
N LEU A 79 5.29 16.27 4.42
CA LEU A 79 4.18 15.93 3.52
C LEU A 79 3.25 14.94 4.21
N GLU A 80 1.96 15.19 4.12
CA GLU A 80 0.93 14.21 4.44
C GLU A 80 -0.10 14.22 3.31
N ALA A 81 -0.24 13.09 2.63
CA ALA A 81 -1.15 12.97 1.49
C ALA A 81 -1.90 11.66 1.52
N ASN A 82 -3.21 11.72 1.28
CA ASN A 82 -4.04 10.54 1.07
C ASN A 82 -4.13 10.25 -0.43
N ALA A 83 -3.80 9.02 -0.82
CA ALA A 83 -3.91 8.55 -2.19
C ALA A 83 -4.72 7.25 -2.24
N ARG A 84 -5.34 6.98 -3.38
CA ARG A 84 -6.08 5.74 -3.61
C ARG A 84 -5.32 4.86 -4.58
N VAL A 85 -5.08 3.61 -4.20
CA VAL A 85 -4.53 2.59 -5.09
C VAL A 85 -5.58 2.30 -6.18
N PRO A 86 -5.23 2.31 -7.47
CA PRO A 86 -6.17 1.97 -8.53
C PRO A 86 -6.79 0.58 -8.32
N SER A 87 -8.09 0.44 -8.58
CA SER A 87 -8.84 -0.81 -8.35
C SER A 87 -8.52 -1.94 -9.33
N ASP A 88 -7.89 -1.60 -10.46
CA ASP A 88 -7.45 -2.51 -11.53
C ASP A 88 -5.97 -2.91 -11.40
N MET A 89 -5.31 -2.56 -10.29
CA MET A 89 -3.92 -2.91 -10.07
C MET A 89 -3.74 -4.42 -9.94
N PRO A 90 -2.78 -5.03 -10.68
CA PRO A 90 -2.38 -6.39 -10.43
C PRO A 90 -1.60 -6.49 -9.12
N ASP A 91 -1.51 -7.70 -8.59
CA ASP A 91 -0.64 -8.01 -7.47
C ASP A 91 0.85 -7.82 -7.84
N GLY A 92 1.64 -7.35 -6.90
CA GLY A 92 3.06 -7.16 -7.08
C GLY A 92 3.67 -6.01 -6.29
N ARG A 93 4.94 -5.71 -6.60
CA ARG A 93 5.69 -4.61 -5.99
C ARG A 93 5.75 -3.43 -6.94
N PHE A 94 5.42 -2.27 -6.43
CA PHE A 94 5.37 -1.00 -7.15
C PHE A 94 6.21 0.05 -6.44
N ARG A 95 6.59 1.08 -7.17
CA ARG A 95 7.20 2.27 -6.59
C ARG A 95 6.19 3.39 -6.58
N VAL A 96 5.98 4.02 -5.43
CA VAL A 96 5.28 5.28 -5.35
C VAL A 96 6.31 6.38 -5.42
N VAL A 97 6.16 7.26 -6.39
CA VAL A 97 7.07 8.36 -6.70
C VAL A 97 6.35 9.66 -6.39
N VAL A 98 6.98 10.49 -5.58
CA VAL A 98 6.56 11.87 -5.32
C VAL A 98 7.48 12.78 -6.12
N THR A 99 6.92 13.55 -7.05
CA THR A 99 7.67 14.44 -7.95
C THR A 99 7.26 15.88 -7.69
N SER A 100 8.24 16.75 -7.46
CA SER A 100 8.03 18.20 -7.32
C SER A 100 7.80 18.88 -8.67
N GLU A 101 7.30 20.11 -8.65
CA GLU A 101 7.20 20.96 -9.87
C GLU A 101 8.56 21.20 -10.55
N ALA A 102 9.67 21.14 -9.79
CA ALA A 102 11.01 21.27 -10.33
C ALA A 102 11.50 20.02 -11.08
N GLY A 103 10.78 18.90 -10.96
CA GLY A 103 11.13 17.61 -11.57
C GLY A 103 11.98 16.70 -10.69
N ASP A 104 12.40 17.15 -9.51
CA ASP A 104 13.04 16.30 -8.51
C ASP A 104 12.04 15.27 -7.98
N PHE A 105 12.51 14.07 -7.62
CA PHE A 105 11.65 13.01 -7.13
C PHE A 105 12.26 12.20 -5.99
N VAL A 106 11.38 11.58 -5.22
CA VAL A 106 11.71 10.57 -4.20
C VAL A 106 10.74 9.40 -4.33
N ASP A 107 11.20 8.17 -4.08
CA ASP A 107 10.38 6.98 -4.23
C ASP A 107 10.44 6.02 -3.03
N VAL A 108 9.39 5.21 -2.91
CA VAL A 108 9.22 4.18 -1.87
C VAL A 108 8.45 3.00 -2.42
N GLU A 109 8.75 1.81 -1.91
CA GLU A 109 8.09 0.58 -2.32
C GLU A 109 6.69 0.47 -1.69
N LEU A 110 5.71 0.08 -2.49
CA LEU A 110 4.37 -0.35 -2.07
C LEU A 110 4.13 -1.77 -2.60
N VAL A 111 3.69 -2.66 -1.72
CA VAL A 111 3.25 -4.00 -2.11
C VAL A 111 1.74 -3.98 -2.31
N VAL A 112 1.28 -4.42 -3.48
CA VAL A 112 -0.14 -4.60 -3.78
C VAL A 112 -0.45 -6.09 -3.76
N GLU A 113 -1.43 -6.49 -2.95
CA GLU A 113 -1.90 -7.86 -2.86
C GLU A 113 -3.32 -7.98 -3.42
N ALA A 114 -3.59 -9.03 -4.19
CA ALA A 114 -4.95 -9.28 -4.68
C ALA A 114 -5.87 -9.64 -3.49
N PRO A 115 -7.11 -9.12 -3.45
CA PRO A 115 -8.06 -9.52 -2.43
C PRO A 115 -8.34 -11.01 -2.57
N PHE A 116 -8.29 -11.75 -1.45
CA PHE A 116 -8.62 -13.17 -1.45
C PHE A 116 -10.02 -13.39 -2.04
N PRO A 117 -10.23 -14.40 -2.90
CA PRO A 117 -11.56 -14.75 -3.36
C PRO A 117 -12.40 -15.19 -2.17
N VAL A 118 -13.39 -14.38 -1.77
CA VAL A 118 -14.44 -14.81 -0.84
C VAL A 118 -15.28 -15.88 -1.54
N ILE A 119 -15.05 -17.15 -1.21
CA ILE A 119 -15.93 -18.24 -1.61
C ILE A 119 -17.21 -18.08 -0.77
N PRO A 120 -18.38 -17.72 -1.34
CA PRO A 120 -19.60 -17.59 -0.55
C PRO A 120 -19.96 -18.96 0.05
N ALA A 121 -20.00 -19.05 1.38
CA ALA A 121 -20.24 -20.31 2.11
C ALA A 121 -21.69 -20.84 2.05
N PHE A 122 -22.50 -20.45 1.06
CA PHE A 122 -23.96 -20.68 1.08
C PHE A 122 -24.45 -21.90 0.26
N SER A 123 -23.67 -22.97 0.07
CA SER A 123 -24.10 -24.08 -0.82
C SER A 123 -24.07 -25.51 -0.27
N VAL A 124 -24.18 -25.74 1.04
CA VAL A 124 -24.25 -27.14 1.55
C VAL A 124 -25.52 -27.50 2.34
N LEU A 125 -26.31 -26.52 2.83
CA LEU A 125 -27.46 -26.84 3.71
C LEU A 125 -28.87 -26.65 3.08
N GLY A 126 -28.97 -26.35 1.79
CA GLY A 126 -30.25 -26.21 1.08
C GLY A 126 -30.73 -27.45 0.31
N GLY A 127 -29.91 -28.51 0.19
CA GLY A 127 -30.19 -29.64 -0.70
C GLY A 127 -30.94 -30.82 -0.08
N VAL A 128 -30.92 -31.00 1.24
CA VAL A 128 -31.38 -32.26 1.85
C VAL A 128 -32.86 -32.25 2.28
N MET A 129 -33.47 -31.08 2.49
CA MET A 129 -34.88 -31.02 2.90
C MET A 129 -35.90 -31.15 1.75
N ALA A 130 -35.49 -30.95 0.49
CA ALA A 130 -36.37 -31.13 -0.66
C ALA A 130 -36.63 -32.62 -1.00
N ALA A 131 -35.71 -33.53 -0.66
CA ALA A 131 -35.87 -34.95 -0.94
C ALA A 131 -36.87 -35.66 0.01
N LEU A 132 -36.98 -35.21 1.26
CA LEU A 132 -37.88 -35.82 2.25
C LEU A 132 -39.36 -35.48 2.03
N PHE A 133 -39.67 -34.33 1.41
CA PHE A 133 -41.06 -33.95 1.15
C PHE A 133 -41.65 -34.68 -0.07
N VAL A 134 -40.83 -34.99 -1.09
CA VAL A 134 -41.28 -35.76 -2.27
C VAL A 134 -41.49 -37.24 -1.92
N ALA A 135 -40.64 -37.83 -1.09
CA ALA A 135 -40.78 -39.24 -0.71
C ALA A 135 -42.04 -39.53 0.14
N ARG A 136 -42.44 -38.63 1.03
CA ARG A 136 -43.64 -38.81 1.88
C ARG A 136 -44.95 -38.60 1.11
N SER A 137 -44.98 -37.69 0.14
CA SER A 137 -46.20 -37.42 -0.66
C SER A 137 -46.55 -38.56 -1.63
N MET A 138 -45.59 -39.40 -2.03
CA MET A 138 -45.85 -40.60 -2.83
C MET A 138 -46.48 -41.75 -2.03
N TRP A 139 -46.25 -41.83 -0.71
CA TRP A 139 -46.77 -42.95 0.09
C TRP A 139 -48.29 -42.86 0.31
N HIS A 140 -48.83 -41.65 0.47
CA HIS A 140 -50.27 -41.48 0.66
C HIS A 140 -51.12 -41.79 -0.58
N ARG A 141 -50.56 -41.71 -1.80
CA ARG A 141 -51.31 -42.02 -3.04
C ARG A 141 -51.48 -43.51 -3.33
N ARG A 142 -50.69 -44.40 -2.70
CA ARG A 142 -50.81 -45.86 -2.92
C ARG A 142 -51.77 -46.56 -1.96
N ALA A 143 -52.26 -45.89 -0.92
CA ALA A 143 -53.16 -46.50 0.07
C ALA A 143 -54.65 -46.47 -0.31
N ALA A 144 -55.07 -45.64 -1.29
CA ALA A 144 -56.48 -45.45 -1.63
C ALA A 144 -57.00 -46.31 -2.81
N GLY A 145 -56.17 -47.17 -3.40
CA GLY A 145 -56.48 -47.82 -4.68
C GLY A 145 -56.85 -49.31 -4.65
N ARG A 146 -57.00 -49.94 -3.48
CA ARG A 146 -57.40 -51.37 -3.40
C ARG A 146 -58.76 -51.53 -2.77
N HIS A 147 -59.81 -51.34 -3.57
CA HIS A 147 -61.10 -51.95 -3.31
C HIS A 147 -61.12 -53.32 -4.03
N PRO A 148 -61.30 -54.44 -3.31
CA PRO A 148 -61.51 -55.73 -3.96
C PRO A 148 -62.92 -55.78 -4.59
N PRO A 149 -63.09 -56.44 -5.76
CA PRO A 149 -64.41 -56.66 -6.33
C PRO A 149 -65.21 -57.62 -5.44
N ALA A 150 -66.44 -57.24 -5.11
CA ALA A 150 -67.42 -58.15 -4.53
C ALA A 150 -67.76 -59.22 -5.59
N GLY A 151 -67.62 -60.48 -5.20
CA GLY A 151 -68.19 -61.62 -5.92
C GLY A 151 -69.69 -61.75 -5.69
#